data_AF-A0A439RKT7-F1
#
_entry.id   AF-A0A439RKT7-F1
#
_cell.length_a   1.000
_cell.length_b   1.000
_cell.length_c   1.000
_cell.angle_alpha   90.00
_cell.angle_beta   90.00
_cell.angle_gamma   90.00
#
_symmetry.space_group_name_H-M   'P 1'
#
loop_
_entity.id
_entity.type
_entity.pdbx_description
1 polymer ?
#
loop_
_entity_poly.entity_id
_entity_poly.type
_entity_poly.pdbx_seq_one_letter_code
_entity_poly.pdbx_strand_id
1 'polypeptide(L)'
;MAAIPSVNEVDARTGTRQLVRERTLIVNRIKAILARFGIRAFKPNLRKAAEKLEALHTAEGMPLPERSRAELRRNLERLHLLRGQIHEMEQERLRQLSVVLDTEKGPLAMVRLLSRIIGVGVETADMLVNEILSRGLRDRRAVARYAGLTRGAG
;
A
#
# COMPACT_ATOMS: atom_id res chain seq x y z
N MET A 1 25.61 13.36 -7.76
CA MET A 1 24.23 13.78 -8.09
C MET A 1 23.38 12.54 -8.22
N ALA A 2 22.18 12.51 -7.62
CA ALA A 2 21.27 11.38 -7.81
C ALA A 2 20.74 11.41 -9.25
N ALA A 3 20.69 10.25 -9.92
CA ALA A 3 20.08 10.14 -11.23
C ALA A 3 18.60 10.58 -11.11
N ILE A 4 18.22 11.54 -11.94
CA ILE A 4 16.84 12.01 -12.02
C ILE A 4 16.05 10.87 -12.71
N PRO A 5 15.01 10.32 -12.05
CA PRO A 5 14.21 9.25 -12.66
C PRO A 5 13.54 9.76 -13.94
N SER A 6 13.41 8.88 -14.92
CA SER A 6 12.72 9.20 -16.17
C SER A 6 11.23 9.48 -15.94
N VAL A 7 10.58 10.19 -16.88
CA VAL A 7 9.14 10.50 -16.80
C VAL A 7 8.30 9.22 -16.67
N ASN A 8 8.67 8.16 -17.39
CA ASN A 8 7.99 6.87 -17.34
C ASN A 8 8.12 6.17 -15.98
N GLU A 9 9.28 6.30 -15.32
CA GLU A 9 9.47 5.78 -13.96
C GLU A 9 8.64 6.54 -12.93
N VAL A 10 8.52 7.86 -13.07
CA VAL A 10 7.69 8.69 -12.16
C VAL A 10 6.20 8.40 -12.36
N ASP A 11 5.75 8.26 -13.60
CA ASP A 11 4.36 7.97 -13.94
C ASP A 11 3.92 6.60 -13.41
N ALA A 12 4.73 5.55 -13.64
CA ALA A 12 4.47 4.21 -13.11
C ALA A 12 4.42 4.17 -11.57
N ARG A 13 5.17 5.05 -10.88
CA ARG A 13 5.14 5.18 -9.42
C ARG A 13 3.92 5.95 -8.90
N THR A 14 3.35 6.83 -9.73
CA THR A 14 2.27 7.73 -9.31
C THR A 14 0.95 6.96 -9.15
N GLY A 15 0.64 6.06 -10.09
CA GLY A 15 -0.59 5.27 -10.07
C GLY A 15 -0.73 4.38 -8.82
N THR A 16 0.31 3.61 -8.47
CA THR A 16 0.28 2.69 -7.33
C THR A 16 0.15 3.42 -5.99
N ARG A 17 0.89 4.53 -5.81
CA ARG A 17 0.83 5.35 -4.58
C ARG A 17 -0.55 5.96 -4.36
N GLN A 18 -1.19 6.44 -5.43
CA GLN A 18 -2.54 7.00 -5.34
C GLN A 18 -3.56 5.94 -4.93
N LEU A 19 -3.53 4.75 -5.56
CA LEU A 19 -4.44 3.65 -5.21
C LEU A 19 -4.24 3.15 -3.77
N VAL A 20 -3.00 3.07 -3.29
CA VAL A 20 -2.71 2.69 -1.89
C VAL A 20 -3.24 3.74 -0.91
N ARG A 21 -3.12 5.02 -1.24
CA ARG A 21 -3.68 6.12 -0.44
C ARG A 21 -5.20 6.06 -0.43
N GLU A 22 -5.83 5.85 -1.58
CA GLU A 22 -7.28 5.74 -1.71
C GLU A 22 -7.84 4.54 -0.94
N ARG A 23 -7.21 3.36 -1.06
CA ARG A 23 -7.50 2.17 -0.26
C ARG A 23 -7.51 2.49 1.23
N THR A 24 -6.49 3.23 1.68
CA THR A 24 -6.35 3.61 3.10
C THR A 24 -7.46 4.56 3.54
N LEU A 25 -7.81 5.55 2.70
CA LEU A 25 -8.91 6.47 2.96
C LEU A 25 -10.25 5.73 3.10
N ILE A 26 -10.55 4.77 2.23
CA ILE A 26 -11.79 4.00 2.28
C ILE A 26 -11.84 3.12 3.54
N VAL A 27 -10.74 2.44 3.88
CA VAL A 27 -10.66 1.65 5.12
C VAL A 27 -10.92 2.54 6.34
N ASN A 28 -10.33 3.74 6.37
CA ASN A 28 -10.55 4.69 7.46
C ASN A 28 -11.98 5.20 7.51
N ARG A 29 -12.61 5.47 6.35
CA ARG A 29 -14.03 5.85 6.27
C ARG A 29 -14.94 4.73 6.81
N ILE A 30 -14.71 3.47 6.42
CA ILE A 30 -15.45 2.32 6.94
C ILE A 30 -15.33 2.24 8.46
N LYS A 31 -14.10 2.32 8.98
CA LYS A 31 -13.85 2.29 10.44
C LYS A 31 -14.53 3.44 11.17
N ALA A 32 -14.51 4.65 10.61
CA ALA A 32 -15.15 5.83 11.19
C ALA A 32 -16.69 5.66 11.28
N ILE A 33 -17.33 5.12 10.23
CA ILE A 33 -18.77 4.84 10.25
C ILE A 33 -19.08 3.81 11.35
N LEU A 34 -18.34 2.71 11.41
CA LEU A 34 -18.55 1.63 12.38
C LEU A 34 -18.31 2.08 13.83
N ALA A 35 -17.34 2.96 14.05
CA ALA A 35 -17.04 3.51 15.37
C ALA A 35 -18.22 4.28 15.97
N ARG A 36 -19.04 4.95 15.15
CA ARG A 36 -20.28 5.63 15.60
C ARG A 36 -21.31 4.69 16.20
N PHE A 37 -21.24 3.40 15.88
CA PHE A 37 -22.13 2.35 16.36
C PHE A 37 -21.47 1.44 17.41
N GLY A 38 -20.28 1.81 17.89
CA GLY A 38 -19.51 1.04 18.87
C GLY A 38 -18.79 -0.19 18.30
N ILE A 39 -18.75 -0.36 16.98
CA ILE A 39 -18.16 -1.53 16.33
C ILE A 39 -16.68 -1.26 16.01
N ARG A 40 -15.76 -1.96 16.67
CA ARG A 40 -14.30 -1.81 16.47
C ARG A 40 -13.60 -3.03 15.88
N ALA A 41 -14.16 -4.23 16.08
CA ALA A 41 -13.52 -5.50 15.71
C ALA A 41 -13.72 -5.91 14.24
N PHE A 42 -14.56 -5.19 13.50
CA PHE A 42 -14.81 -5.50 12.10
C PHE A 42 -13.55 -5.30 11.24
N LYS A 43 -13.28 -6.27 10.36
CA LYS A 43 -12.10 -6.28 9.48
C LYS A 43 -12.55 -6.05 8.03
N PRO A 44 -12.42 -4.82 7.47
CA PRO A 44 -12.89 -4.48 6.12
C PRO A 44 -12.18 -5.24 5.00
N ASN A 45 -10.95 -5.71 5.26
CA ASN A 45 -10.12 -6.39 4.26
C ASN A 45 -10.44 -7.90 4.13
N LEU A 46 -11.38 -8.45 4.91
CA LEU A 46 -11.78 -9.85 4.77
C LEU A 46 -12.48 -10.07 3.42
N ARG A 47 -12.22 -11.22 2.78
CA ARG A 47 -12.89 -11.61 1.52
C ARG A 47 -14.41 -11.62 1.66
N LYS A 48 -14.90 -12.05 2.82
CA LYS A 48 -16.32 -12.11 3.19
C LYS A 48 -16.78 -10.89 4.01
N ALA A 49 -16.12 -9.73 3.89
CA ALA A 49 -16.47 -8.56 4.68
C ALA A 49 -17.90 -8.08 4.40
N ALA A 50 -18.36 -8.13 3.14
CA ALA A 50 -19.72 -7.78 2.76
C ALA A 50 -20.77 -8.74 3.35
N GLU A 51 -20.52 -10.06 3.34
CA GLU A 51 -21.40 -11.04 4.00
C GLU A 51 -21.47 -10.79 5.52
N LYS A 52 -20.32 -10.52 6.14
CA LYS A 52 -20.24 -10.28 7.59
C LYS A 52 -20.85 -8.95 8.03
N LEU A 53 -20.99 -7.99 7.11
CA LEU A 53 -21.64 -6.70 7.39
C LEU A 53 -23.12 -6.89 7.78
N GLU A 54 -23.79 -7.88 7.19
CA GLU A 54 -25.21 -8.13 7.44
C GLU A 54 -25.49 -8.62 8.86
N ALA A 55 -24.55 -9.38 9.42
CA ALA A 55 -24.63 -9.91 10.78
C ALA A 55 -24.19 -8.91 11.86
N LEU A 56 -23.79 -7.68 11.49
CA LEU A 56 -23.34 -6.68 12.46
C LEU A 56 -24.51 -6.08 13.23
N HIS A 57 -24.29 -6.01 14.55
CA HIS A 57 -25.15 -5.32 15.51
C HIS A 57 -24.37 -4.19 16.17
N THR A 58 -25.07 -3.13 16.56
CA THR A 58 -24.52 -2.02 17.34
C THR A 58 -24.13 -2.46 18.75
N ALA A 59 -23.44 -1.61 19.51
CA ALA A 59 -23.14 -1.88 20.92
C ALA A 59 -24.40 -2.10 21.79
N GLU A 60 -25.55 -1.58 21.36
CA GLU A 60 -26.85 -1.76 22.02
C GLU A 60 -27.58 -3.04 21.57
N GLY A 61 -26.94 -3.86 20.72
CA GLY A 61 -27.53 -5.10 20.20
C GLY A 61 -28.52 -4.89 19.05
N MET A 62 -28.71 -3.65 18.58
CA MET A 62 -29.63 -3.33 17.49
C MET A 62 -28.98 -3.57 16.11
N PRO A 63 -29.76 -3.88 15.06
CA PRO A 63 -29.22 -3.94 13.71
C PRO A 63 -28.70 -2.56 13.27
N LEU A 64 -27.70 -2.55 12.37
CA LEU A 64 -27.22 -1.31 11.76
C LEU A 64 -28.34 -0.59 10.99
N PRO A 65 -28.46 0.75 11.10
CA PRO A 65 -29.41 1.51 10.30
C PRO A 65 -29.16 1.31 8.80
N GLU A 66 -30.24 1.15 8.03
CA GLU A 66 -30.16 0.80 6.60
C GLU A 66 -29.32 1.79 5.78
N ARG A 67 -29.42 3.08 6.06
CA ARG A 67 -28.60 4.11 5.39
C ARG A 67 -27.10 3.87 5.60
N SER A 68 -26.69 3.58 6.83
CA SER A 68 -25.29 3.32 7.18
C SER A 68 -24.81 1.97 6.63
N ARG A 69 -25.67 0.95 6.65
CA ARG A 69 -25.39 -0.36 6.02
C ARG A 69 -25.17 -0.21 4.51
N ALA A 70 -26.03 0.53 3.81
CA ALA A 70 -25.88 0.81 2.39
C ALA A 70 -24.60 1.61 2.07
N GLU A 71 -24.22 2.58 2.91
CA GLU A 71 -22.97 3.30 2.77
C GLU A 71 -21.75 2.40 2.97
N LEU A 72 -21.78 1.50 3.95
CA LEU A 72 -20.72 0.53 4.20
C LEU A 72 -20.58 -0.46 3.03
N ARG A 73 -21.69 -0.95 2.45
CA ARG A 73 -21.68 -1.80 1.25
C ARG A 73 -20.94 -1.14 0.09
N ARG A 74 -21.32 0.10 -0.26
CA ARG A 74 -20.66 0.85 -1.35
C ARG A 74 -19.16 1.05 -1.10
N ASN A 75 -18.76 1.34 0.14
CA ASN A 75 -17.35 1.49 0.48
C ASN A 75 -16.60 0.15 0.39
N LEU A 76 -17.23 -0.98 0.78
CA LEU A 76 -16.63 -2.32 0.65
C LEU A 76 -16.47 -2.73 -0.82
N GLU A 77 -17.44 -2.42 -1.68
CA GLU A 77 -17.36 -2.65 -3.13
C GLU A 77 -16.20 -1.86 -3.74
N ARG A 78 -16.08 -0.57 -3.43
CA ARG A 78 -14.94 0.27 -3.87
C ARG A 78 -13.62 -0.28 -3.37
N LEU A 79 -13.56 -0.69 -2.10
CA LEU A 79 -12.36 -1.30 -1.52
C LEU A 79 -11.98 -2.60 -2.23
N HIS A 80 -12.97 -3.42 -2.62
CA HIS A 80 -12.73 -4.64 -3.37
C HIS A 80 -12.12 -4.35 -4.74
N LEU A 81 -12.70 -3.40 -5.49
CA LEU A 81 -12.20 -2.98 -6.80
C LEU A 81 -10.75 -2.46 -6.72
N LEU A 82 -10.47 -1.51 -5.82
CA LEU A 82 -9.13 -0.95 -5.65
C LEU A 82 -8.09 -2.01 -5.28
N ARG A 83 -8.48 -2.99 -4.46
CA ARG A 83 -7.59 -4.10 -4.11
C ARG A 83 -7.32 -5.00 -5.31
N GLY A 84 -8.31 -5.21 -6.17
CA GLY A 84 -8.14 -5.91 -7.45
C GLY A 84 -7.12 -5.20 -8.33
N GLN A 85 -7.30 -3.90 -8.55
CA GLN A 85 -6.39 -3.08 -9.35
C GLN A 85 -4.96 -3.06 -8.80
N ILE A 86 -4.79 -2.87 -7.48
CA ILE A 86 -3.47 -2.94 -6.84
C ILE A 86 -2.84 -4.31 -7.08
N HIS A 87 -3.61 -5.39 -6.92
CA HIS A 87 -3.10 -6.74 -7.12
C HIS A 87 -2.70 -6.99 -8.58
N GLU A 88 -3.50 -6.54 -9.55
CA GLU A 88 -3.19 -6.65 -10.98
C GLU A 88 -1.89 -5.92 -11.33
N MET A 89 -1.72 -4.68 -10.84
CA MET A 89 -0.48 -3.92 -11.02
C MET A 89 0.73 -4.61 -10.38
N GLU A 90 0.57 -5.13 -9.15
CA GLU A 90 1.62 -5.90 -8.47
C GLU A 90 2.01 -7.16 -9.27
N GLN A 91 1.04 -7.85 -9.88
CA GLN A 91 1.30 -9.02 -10.74
C GLN A 91 2.00 -8.64 -12.04
N GLU A 92 1.60 -7.54 -12.68
CA GLU A 92 2.26 -7.05 -13.89
C GLU A 92 3.72 -6.68 -13.62
N ARG A 93 3.99 -5.97 -12.52
CA ARG A 93 5.34 -5.64 -12.06
C ARG A 93 6.15 -6.89 -11.76
N LEU A 94 5.57 -7.87 -11.07
CA LEU A 94 6.22 -9.17 -10.84
C LEU A 94 6.60 -9.88 -12.13
N ARG A 95 5.73 -9.86 -13.16
CA ARG A 95 6.03 -10.44 -14.48
C ARG A 95 7.18 -9.70 -15.16
N GLN A 96 7.14 -8.36 -15.19
CA GLN A 96 8.22 -7.54 -15.74
C GLN A 96 9.56 -7.83 -15.05
N LEU A 97 9.55 -7.90 -13.72
CA LEU A 97 10.74 -8.24 -12.94
C LEU A 97 11.21 -9.65 -13.29
N SER A 98 10.32 -10.63 -13.43
CA SER A 98 10.68 -12.02 -13.74
C SER A 98 11.38 -12.20 -15.10
N VAL A 99 11.06 -11.36 -16.08
CA VAL A 99 11.70 -11.37 -17.41
C VAL A 99 13.13 -10.83 -17.38
N VAL A 100 13.46 -10.00 -16.39
CA VAL A 100 14.79 -9.35 -16.25
C VAL A 100 15.74 -10.18 -15.33
N LEU A 101 15.25 -11.27 -14.72
CA LEU A 101 15.94 -12.04 -13.67
C LEU A 101 17.17 -12.85 -14.12
N ASP A 102 17.51 -12.91 -15.41
CA ASP A 102 18.67 -13.69 -15.89
C ASP A 102 20.04 -13.05 -15.57
N THR A 103 20.07 -11.91 -14.87
CA THR A 103 21.32 -11.25 -14.46
C THR A 103 21.44 -11.23 -12.93
N GLU A 104 22.29 -12.11 -12.37
CA GLU A 104 22.37 -12.42 -10.93
C GLU A 104 22.83 -11.27 -10.00
N LYS A 105 23.10 -10.05 -10.49
CA LYS A 105 23.60 -8.93 -9.67
C LYS A 105 22.95 -7.61 -10.06
N GLY A 106 22.17 -7.01 -9.17
CA GLY A 106 21.59 -5.67 -9.38
C GLY A 106 20.38 -5.34 -8.50
N PRO A 107 19.76 -4.15 -8.73
CA PRO A 107 18.56 -3.67 -8.03
C PRO A 107 17.45 -4.71 -7.90
N LEU A 108 17.17 -5.49 -8.95
CA LEU A 108 16.12 -6.53 -8.94
C LEU A 108 16.32 -7.62 -7.87
N ALA A 109 17.57 -8.02 -7.60
CA ALA A 109 17.86 -9.02 -6.56
C ALA A 109 17.49 -8.48 -5.16
N MET A 110 17.69 -7.18 -4.93
CA MET A 110 17.30 -6.51 -3.69
C MET A 110 15.78 -6.38 -3.57
N VAL A 111 15.06 -6.13 -4.67
CA VAL A 111 13.59 -6.11 -4.68
C VAL A 111 13.04 -7.47 -4.28
N ARG A 112 13.63 -8.56 -4.78
CA ARG A 112 13.27 -9.93 -4.41
C ARG A 112 13.56 -10.22 -2.94
N LEU A 113 14.69 -9.75 -2.40
CA LEU A 113 15.03 -9.95 -1.00
C LEU A 113 14.04 -9.24 -0.08
N LEU A 114 13.71 -7.98 -0.39
CA LEU A 114 12.78 -7.18 0.40
C LEU A 114 11.34 -7.69 0.31
N SER A 115 10.90 -8.17 -0.85
CA SER A 115 9.54 -8.71 -1.00
C SER A 115 9.32 -10.04 -0.27
N ARG A 116 10.38 -10.69 0.25
CA ARG A 116 10.26 -11.82 1.19
C ARG A 116 9.95 -11.37 2.63
N ILE A 117 10.12 -10.08 2.95
CA ILE A 117 9.84 -9.55 4.28
C ILE A 117 8.33 -9.39 4.44
N ILE A 118 7.79 -9.96 5.52
CA ILE A 118 6.36 -9.82 5.86
C ILE A 118 6.00 -8.34 6.01
N GLY A 119 5.02 -7.89 5.23
CA GLY A 119 4.57 -6.50 5.24
C GLY A 119 5.25 -5.59 4.21
N VAL A 120 6.25 -6.08 3.47
CA VAL A 120 6.88 -5.35 2.36
C VAL A 120 6.41 -5.95 1.04
N GLY A 121 5.45 -5.31 0.40
CA GLY A 121 5.00 -5.70 -0.94
C GLY A 121 6.07 -5.45 -2.00
N VAL A 122 5.93 -6.08 -3.16
CA VAL A 122 6.88 -5.95 -4.30
C VAL A 122 7.06 -4.49 -4.71
N GLU A 123 5.99 -3.69 -4.66
CA GLU A 123 6.10 -2.26 -4.97
C GLU A 123 6.81 -1.45 -3.88
N THR A 124 6.64 -1.84 -2.62
CA THR A 124 7.39 -1.18 -1.54
C THR A 124 8.86 -1.55 -1.63
N ALA A 125 9.16 -2.81 -1.94
CA ALA A 125 10.51 -3.29 -2.20
C ALA A 125 11.14 -2.58 -3.40
N ASP A 126 10.43 -2.48 -4.52
CA ASP A 126 10.89 -1.82 -5.75
C ASP A 126 11.16 -0.33 -5.52
N MET A 127 10.22 0.36 -4.85
CA MET A 127 10.41 1.75 -4.45
C MET A 127 11.67 1.92 -3.57
N LEU A 128 11.81 1.12 -2.51
CA LEU A 128 12.93 1.22 -1.58
C LEU A 128 14.26 1.01 -2.30
N VAL A 129 14.31 0.05 -3.22
CA VAL A 129 15.49 -0.19 -4.03
C VAL A 129 15.78 0.98 -4.96
N ASN A 130 14.80 1.44 -5.74
CA ASN A 130 15.03 2.47 -6.74
C ASN A 130 15.24 3.87 -6.13
N GLU A 131 14.70 4.14 -4.94
CA GLU A 131 14.81 5.46 -4.32
C GLU A 131 15.96 5.58 -3.33
N ILE A 132 16.29 4.52 -2.60
CA ILE A 132 17.25 4.58 -1.48
C ILE A 132 18.40 3.60 -1.67
N LEU A 133 18.10 2.32 -1.89
CA LEU A 133 19.09 1.26 -1.70
C LEU A 133 19.98 1.01 -2.93
N SER A 134 19.57 1.44 -4.12
CA SER A 134 20.42 1.48 -5.31
C SER A 134 21.41 2.64 -5.30
N ARG A 135 21.28 3.58 -4.35
CA ARG A 135 22.20 4.72 -4.22
C ARG A 135 23.46 4.29 -3.49
N GLY A 136 24.60 4.77 -3.96
CA GLY A 136 25.89 4.63 -3.28
C GLY A 136 25.94 5.46 -1.99
N LEU A 137 25.28 5.01 -0.92
CA LEU A 137 25.34 5.62 0.41
C LEU A 137 26.62 5.14 1.10
N ARG A 138 27.74 5.82 0.78
CA ARG A 138 29.10 5.46 1.23
C ARG A 138 29.27 5.43 2.74
N ASP A 139 28.48 6.20 3.49
CA ASP A 139 28.60 6.30 4.94
C ASP A 139 27.27 6.61 5.67
N ARG A 140 27.26 6.38 6.99
CA ARG A 140 26.11 6.70 7.87
C ARG A 140 25.68 8.17 7.81
N ARG A 141 26.59 9.09 7.45
CA ARG A 141 26.30 10.52 7.26
C ARG A 141 25.55 10.78 5.95
N ALA A 142 25.81 10.05 4.87
CA ALA A 142 25.02 10.11 3.64
C ALA A 142 23.58 9.62 3.88
N VAL A 143 23.40 8.56 4.66
CA VAL A 143 22.08 8.08 5.08
C VAL A 143 21.34 9.16 5.89
N ALA A 144 22.00 9.75 6.88
CA ALA A 144 21.41 10.78 7.72
C ALA A 144 21.07 12.06 6.92
N ARG A 145 21.89 12.47 5.96
CA ARG A 145 21.58 13.58 5.04
C ARG A 145 20.35 13.29 4.19
N TYR A 146 20.25 12.09 3.63
CA TYR A 146 19.10 11.68 2.82
C TYR A 146 17.80 11.66 3.64
N ALA A 147 17.86 11.18 4.88
CA ALA A 147 16.71 11.16 5.78
C ALA A 147 16.37 12.54 6.39
N GLY A 148 17.10 13.62 6.05
CA GLY A 148 16.92 14.94 6.65
C GLY A 148 17.33 15.03 8.12
N LEU A 149 18.13 14.07 8.60
CA LEU A 149 18.54 13.91 10.00
C LEU A 149 19.88 14.58 10.33
N THR A 150 20.56 15.17 9.34
CA THR A 150 21.71 16.06 9.59
C THR A 150 21.26 17.51 9.50
N ARG A 151 21.55 18.30 10.54
CA ARG A 151 21.54 19.76 10.42
C ARG A 151 22.53 20.13 9.32
N GLY A 152 22.08 20.86 8.30
CA GLY A 152 22.99 21.56 7.42
C GLY A 152 23.84 22.48 8.29
N ALA A 153 25.15 22.26 8.32
CA ALA A 153 26.07 23.29 8.74
C ALA A 153 26.01 24.36 7.65
N GLY A 154 25.31 25.46 7.94
CA GLY A 154 25.63 26.75 7.36
C GLY A 154 26.93 27.27 7.96
#